data_AF-A0A386ZHI2-F1
#
_entry.id   AF-A0A386ZHI2-F1
#
_cell.length_a   1.000
_cell.length_b   1.000
_cell.length_c   1.000
_cell.angle_alpha   90.00
_cell.angle_beta   90.00
_cell.angle_gamma   90.00
#
_symmetry.space_group_name_H-M   'P 1'
#
loop_
_entity.id
_entity.type
_entity.pdbx_description
1 polymer ?
#
loop_
_entity_poly.entity_id
_entity_poly.type
_entity_poly.pdbx_seq_one_letter_code
_entity_poly.pdbx_strand_id
1 'polypeptide(L)'
;MYTHRREAQRMTAAIEYSFTGPAVLAPLTAPTWVQREGNEHGYLSWLSPLVSTPLGIQFDYSAAVFNPGQVSLVRHEVSATVGIDGAEPFLIPDRSTRSSEKMSRTSFLAISPTGRAAEVVITVTDHLSGVTYSTGHLSIQGLTE
;
A
#
# COMPACT_ATOMS: atom_id res chain seq x y z
N MET A 1 13.05 61.49 23.46
CA MET A 1 12.20 60.75 24.42
C MET A 1 11.48 59.66 23.65
N TYR A 2 11.95 58.43 23.86
CA TYR A 2 11.35 57.11 23.57
C TYR A 2 10.67 56.81 22.22
N THR A 3 11.48 56.20 21.36
CA THR A 3 11.16 55.12 20.42
C THR A 3 10.42 53.96 21.09
N HIS A 4 9.27 53.56 20.54
CA HIS A 4 8.65 52.24 20.70
C HIS A 4 8.45 51.67 19.29
N ARG A 5 9.30 50.77 18.78
CA ARG A 5 9.46 49.35 19.15
C ARG A 5 8.14 48.58 19.00
N ARG A 6 7.96 47.96 17.84
CA ARG A 6 7.35 46.64 17.64
C ARG A 6 7.84 46.10 16.29
N GLU A 7 9.04 45.51 16.34
CA GLU A 7 9.45 44.50 15.37
C GLU A 7 8.42 43.38 15.42
N ALA A 8 7.56 43.31 14.41
CA ALA A 8 6.83 42.10 14.11
C ALA A 8 7.83 41.11 13.50
N GLN A 9 8.55 40.38 14.35
CA GLN A 9 9.21 39.13 13.95
C GLN A 9 8.13 38.17 13.45
N ARG A 10 7.83 38.24 12.15
CA ARG A 10 7.25 37.12 11.43
C ARG A 10 8.32 36.03 11.41
N MET A 11 8.32 35.18 12.43
CA MET A 11 8.91 33.86 12.36
C MET A 11 8.09 33.04 11.37
N THR A 12 8.33 33.26 10.08
CA THR A 12 8.00 32.25 9.07
C THR A 12 9.08 31.18 9.22
N ALA A 13 8.86 30.21 10.08
CA ALA A 13 9.67 29.00 10.06
C ALA A 13 9.46 28.38 8.66
N ALA A 14 10.47 28.48 7.81
CA ALA A 14 10.51 27.71 6.59
C ALA A 14 10.59 26.24 7.03
N ILE A 15 9.50 25.51 6.83
CA ILE A 15 9.53 24.06 6.93
C ILE A 15 10.37 23.59 5.74
N GLU A 16 11.60 23.16 6.01
CA GLU A 16 12.46 22.54 5.02
C GLU A 16 11.96 21.12 4.75
N TYR A 17 11.12 20.97 3.73
CA TYR A 17 10.67 19.68 3.22
C TYR A 17 11.85 18.97 2.55
N SER A 18 12.40 17.95 3.20
CA SER A 18 13.43 17.07 2.61
C SER A 18 12.78 15.77 2.16
N PHE A 19 12.01 15.83 1.08
CA PHE A 19 11.54 14.60 0.41
C PHE A 19 12.64 14.05 -0.49
N THR A 20 13.26 12.94 -0.06
CA THR A 20 13.96 12.06 -0.99
C THR A 20 12.88 11.35 -1.81
N GLY A 21 13.02 11.32 -3.14
CA GLY A 21 11.99 10.83 -4.08
C GLY A 21 11.39 9.44 -3.76
N PRO A 22 10.41 8.97 -4.55
CA PRO A 22 9.79 7.66 -4.31
C PRO A 22 10.84 6.56 -4.23
N ALA A 23 10.84 5.80 -3.13
CA ALA A 23 11.79 4.72 -2.87
C ALA A 23 11.05 3.38 -2.84
N VAL A 24 11.67 2.34 -3.39
CA VAL A 24 11.14 0.98 -3.32
C VAL A 24 11.45 0.41 -1.93
N LEU A 25 10.41 0.11 -1.16
CA LEU A 25 10.50 -0.44 0.20
C LEU A 25 10.54 -1.97 0.19
N ALA A 26 9.85 -2.59 -0.77
CA ALA A 26 9.88 -4.03 -1.01
C ALA A 26 9.76 -4.30 -2.51
N PRO A 27 10.46 -5.33 -3.04
CA PRO A 27 10.37 -5.68 -4.44
C PRO A 27 8.98 -6.25 -4.80
N LEU A 28 8.69 -6.27 -6.09
CA LEU A 28 7.58 -7.03 -6.68
C LEU A 28 7.64 -8.49 -6.21
N THR A 29 6.50 -9.08 -5.84
CA THR A 29 6.42 -10.53 -5.62
C THR A 29 6.31 -11.25 -6.97
N ALA A 30 6.96 -12.39 -7.11
CA ALA A 30 6.75 -13.23 -8.30
C ALA A 30 5.27 -13.66 -8.42
N PRO A 31 4.71 -13.74 -9.64
CA PRO A 31 3.38 -14.29 -9.86
C PRO A 31 3.26 -15.68 -9.27
N THR A 32 2.28 -15.86 -8.39
CA THR A 32 2.01 -17.12 -7.71
C THR A 32 0.71 -17.70 -8.23
N TRP A 33 0.70 -19.01 -8.51
CA TRP A 33 -0.53 -19.71 -8.88
C TRP A 33 -1.41 -19.87 -7.65
N VAL A 34 -2.63 -19.36 -7.76
CA VAL A 34 -3.64 -19.39 -6.72
C VAL A 34 -4.82 -20.21 -7.23
N GLN A 35 -5.19 -21.20 -6.43
CA GLN A 35 -6.25 -22.15 -6.71
C GLN A 35 -7.11 -22.28 -5.46
N ARG A 36 -8.43 -22.35 -5.65
CA ARG A 36 -9.34 -22.64 -4.55
C ARG A 36 -9.27 -24.14 -4.25
N GLU A 37 -9.24 -24.49 -2.96
CA GLU A 37 -9.30 -25.90 -2.55
C GLU A 37 -10.50 -26.61 -3.19
N GLY A 38 -10.24 -27.74 -3.85
CA GLY A 38 -11.26 -28.52 -4.56
C GLY A 38 -11.65 -28.03 -5.97
N ASN A 39 -10.97 -27.02 -6.54
CA ASN A 39 -11.19 -26.57 -7.92
C ASN A 39 -9.93 -26.76 -8.74
N GLU A 40 -9.97 -27.39 -9.92
CA GLU A 40 -8.82 -27.61 -10.82
C GLU A 40 -8.33 -26.33 -11.53
N HIS A 41 -9.03 -25.21 -11.31
CA HIS A 41 -8.82 -23.96 -12.03
C HIS A 41 -8.41 -22.83 -11.08
N GLY A 42 -7.51 -21.99 -11.55
CA GLY A 42 -6.88 -20.93 -10.77
C GLY A 42 -6.47 -19.74 -11.62
N TYR A 43 -5.74 -18.82 -11.00
CA TYR A 43 -5.21 -17.62 -11.61
C TYR A 43 -3.83 -17.33 -11.03
N LEU A 44 -3.06 -16.49 -11.72
CA LEU A 44 -1.84 -15.93 -11.16
C LEU A 44 -2.16 -14.66 -10.40
N SER A 45 -1.53 -14.45 -9.26
CA SER A 45 -1.59 -13.19 -8.54
C SER A 45 -0.23 -12.73 -8.04
N TRP A 46 -0.06 -11.42 -7.89
CA TRP A 46 1.16 -10.79 -7.40
C TRP A 46 0.88 -9.42 -6.81
N LEU A 47 1.76 -9.00 -5.91
CA LEU A 47 1.88 -7.64 -5.40
C LEU A 47 2.94 -6.87 -6.17
N SER A 48 2.61 -5.66 -6.63
CA SER A 48 3.57 -4.68 -7.14
C SER A 48 4.67 -4.39 -6.11
N PRO A 49 5.80 -3.77 -6.51
CA PRO A 49 6.70 -3.19 -5.52
C PRO A 49 5.94 -2.23 -4.60
N LEU A 50 6.33 -2.21 -3.33
CA LEU A 50 5.85 -1.21 -2.39
C LEU A 50 6.71 0.03 -2.55
N VAL A 51 6.06 1.16 -2.81
CA VAL A 51 6.73 2.42 -3.10
C VAL A 51 6.35 3.45 -2.03
N SER A 52 7.35 4.09 -1.44
CA SER A 52 7.13 5.26 -0.59
C SER A 52 6.75 6.46 -1.46
N THR A 53 5.76 7.22 -1.02
CA THR A 53 5.26 8.43 -1.67
C THR A 53 5.08 9.51 -0.60
N PRO A 54 4.95 10.80 -0.96
CA PRO A 54 4.68 11.85 0.02
C PRO A 54 3.41 11.60 0.87
N LEU A 55 2.47 10.80 0.37
CA LEU A 55 1.20 10.52 1.07
C LEU A 55 1.25 9.25 1.93
N GLY A 56 2.28 8.41 1.81
CA GLY A 56 2.27 7.07 2.41
C GLY A 56 2.91 6.02 1.51
N ILE A 57 2.51 4.76 1.72
CA ILE A 57 2.99 3.61 0.95
C ILE A 57 1.95 3.26 -0.10
N GLN A 58 2.37 3.20 -1.36
CA GLN A 58 1.53 2.79 -2.47
C GLN A 58 1.95 1.42 -3.00
N PHE A 59 0.97 0.59 -3.31
CA PHE A 59 1.15 -0.71 -3.97
C PHE A 59 -0.14 -1.15 -4.67
N ASP A 60 -0.03 -2.16 -5.52
CA ASP A 60 -1.13 -2.80 -6.22
C ASP A 60 -1.14 -4.31 -5.96
N TYR A 61 -2.33 -4.87 -5.79
CA TYR A 61 -2.56 -6.30 -5.99
C TYR A 61 -3.06 -6.53 -7.40
N SER A 62 -2.52 -7.52 -8.10
CA SER A 62 -2.94 -7.90 -9.44
C SER A 62 -3.22 -9.39 -9.52
N ALA A 63 -4.25 -9.74 -10.30
CA ALA A 63 -4.63 -11.12 -10.60
C ALA A 63 -4.95 -11.27 -12.09
N ALA A 64 -4.54 -12.39 -12.69
CA ALA A 64 -4.78 -12.70 -14.10
C ALA A 64 -5.09 -14.19 -14.33
N VAL A 65 -6.21 -14.43 -15.02
CA VAL A 65 -6.65 -15.76 -15.45
C VAL A 65 -5.99 -16.10 -16.77
N PHE A 66 -5.28 -17.23 -16.83
CA PHE A 66 -4.64 -17.71 -18.07
C PHE A 66 -5.58 -18.53 -18.96
N ASN A 67 -6.53 -19.27 -18.37
CA ASN A 67 -7.54 -20.06 -19.09
C ASN A 67 -8.94 -19.48 -18.84
N PRO A 68 -9.47 -18.67 -19.78
CA PRO A 68 -10.76 -18.01 -19.60
C PRO A 68 -11.92 -19.02 -19.58
N GLY A 69 -12.89 -18.81 -18.68
CA GLY A 69 -14.15 -19.58 -18.63
C GLY A 69 -14.35 -20.44 -17.38
N GLN A 70 -13.33 -20.55 -16.52
CA GLN A 70 -13.37 -21.41 -15.33
C GLN A 70 -13.23 -20.64 -14.00
N VAL A 71 -12.60 -19.47 -14.05
CA VAL A 71 -12.53 -18.50 -12.96
C VAL A 71 -12.91 -17.14 -13.53
N SER A 72 -13.70 -16.37 -12.79
CA SER A 72 -14.07 -15.00 -13.16
C SER A 72 -13.59 -14.02 -12.12
N LEU A 73 -12.90 -12.97 -12.56
CA LEU A 73 -12.43 -11.89 -11.70
C LEU A 73 -13.34 -10.65 -11.72
N VAL A 74 -14.53 -10.70 -12.33
CA VAL A 74 -15.44 -9.53 -12.50
C VAL A 74 -15.83 -8.87 -11.17
N ARG A 75 -15.83 -9.63 -10.08
CA ARG A 75 -16.07 -9.15 -8.70
C ARG A 75 -14.99 -9.62 -7.75
N HIS A 76 -13.75 -9.61 -8.24
CA HIS A 76 -12.62 -9.98 -7.43
C HIS A 76 -12.40 -8.92 -6.34
N GLU A 77 -12.51 -9.37 -5.09
CA GLU A 77 -12.41 -8.55 -3.89
C GLU A 77 -11.11 -8.86 -3.16
N VAL A 78 -10.41 -7.79 -2.77
CA VAL A 78 -9.14 -7.85 -2.08
C VAL A 78 -9.17 -6.81 -0.98
N SER A 79 -8.77 -7.19 0.23
CA SER A 79 -8.54 -6.25 1.32
C SER A 79 -7.06 -6.17 1.64
N ALA A 80 -6.63 -5.01 2.12
CA ALA A 80 -5.30 -4.83 2.66
C ALA A 80 -5.41 -4.27 4.08
N THR A 81 -4.50 -4.71 4.94
CA THR A 81 -4.32 -4.18 6.29
C THR A 81 -2.88 -3.76 6.48
N VAL A 82 -2.68 -2.81 7.39
CA VAL A 82 -1.36 -2.33 7.77
C VAL A 82 -1.21 -2.38 9.28
N GLY A 83 -0.18 -3.07 9.75
CA GLY A 83 0.30 -3.00 11.13
C GLY A 83 1.50 -2.05 11.20
N ILE A 84 1.55 -1.20 12.23
CA ILE A 84 2.61 -0.22 12.46
C ILE A 84 3.17 -0.44 13.86
N ASP A 85 4.48 -0.63 13.99
CA ASP A 85 5.20 -0.83 15.25
C ASP A 85 4.58 -1.90 16.17
N GLY A 86 4.00 -2.95 15.58
CA GLY A 86 3.34 -4.04 16.29
C GLY A 86 1.97 -3.68 16.89
N ALA A 87 1.40 -2.52 16.59
CA ALA A 87 0.02 -2.16 16.96
C ALA A 87 -1.01 -2.98 16.17
N GLU A 88 -2.27 -2.93 16.63
CA GLU A 88 -3.41 -3.58 15.96
C GLU A 88 -3.51 -3.12 14.49
N PRO A 89 -3.51 -4.06 13.53
CA PRO A 89 -3.62 -3.71 12.11
C PRO A 89 -4.94 -3.02 11.79
N PHE A 90 -4.89 -2.02 10.91
CA PHE A 90 -6.09 -1.36 10.40
C PHE A 90 -6.25 -1.56 8.89
N LEU A 91 -7.50 -1.49 8.42
CA LEU A 91 -7.84 -1.66 7.01
C LEU A 91 -7.32 -0.46 6.19
N ILE A 92 -6.63 -0.76 5.09
CA ILE A 92 -6.30 0.22 4.06
C ILE A 92 -7.48 0.27 3.08
N PRO A 93 -8.14 1.43 2.89
CA PRO A 93 -9.18 1.54 1.88
C PRO A 93 -8.59 1.34 0.49
N ASP A 94 -9.31 0.60 -0.37
CA ASP A 94 -8.93 0.52 -1.78
C ASP A 94 -9.17 1.87 -2.46
N ARG A 95 -8.19 2.32 -3.24
CA ARG A 95 -8.28 3.61 -3.93
C ARG A 95 -8.99 3.48 -5.27
N SER A 96 -8.76 2.35 -5.92
CA SER A 96 -9.39 2.00 -7.19
C SER A 96 -9.27 0.51 -7.44
N THR A 97 -10.37 -0.09 -7.89
CA THR A 97 -10.40 -1.46 -8.37
C THR A 97 -10.82 -1.46 -9.84
N ARG A 98 -10.05 -2.17 -10.68
CA ARG A 98 -10.40 -2.45 -12.08
C ARG A 98 -10.45 -3.96 -12.26
N SER A 99 -11.64 -4.46 -12.57
CA SER A 99 -11.89 -5.89 -12.65
C SER A 99 -12.61 -6.25 -13.95
N SER A 100 -12.28 -7.42 -14.48
CA SER A 100 -12.84 -8.03 -15.70
C SER A 100 -12.87 -9.55 -15.52
N GLU A 101 -13.35 -10.31 -16.49
CA GLU A 101 -13.31 -11.79 -16.39
C GLU A 101 -11.89 -12.33 -16.27
N LYS A 102 -10.91 -11.70 -16.91
CA LYS A 102 -9.55 -12.23 -17.05
C LYS A 102 -8.51 -11.54 -16.19
N MET A 103 -8.78 -10.32 -15.73
CA MET A 103 -7.80 -9.54 -15.00
C MET A 103 -8.48 -8.67 -13.95
N SER A 104 -7.83 -8.56 -12.80
CA SER A 104 -8.17 -7.61 -11.75
C SER A 104 -6.91 -6.91 -11.23
N ARG A 105 -7.05 -5.63 -10.92
CA ARG A 105 -6.05 -4.83 -10.23
C ARG A 105 -6.72 -3.95 -9.20
N THR A 106 -6.22 -4.00 -7.96
CA THR A 106 -6.65 -3.13 -6.87
C THR A 106 -5.47 -2.34 -6.36
N SER A 107 -5.62 -1.01 -6.30
CA SER A 107 -4.59 -0.08 -5.84
C SER A 107 -4.86 0.35 -4.40
N PHE A 108 -3.82 0.35 -3.58
CA PHE A 108 -3.87 0.72 -2.18
C PHE A 108 -2.92 1.86 -1.86
N LEU A 109 -3.31 2.70 -0.90
CA LEU A 109 -2.47 3.73 -0.31
C LEU A 109 -2.60 3.65 1.21
N ALA A 110 -1.59 3.10 1.87
CA ALA A 110 -1.49 3.15 3.32
C ALA A 110 -0.92 4.52 3.72
N ILE A 111 -1.80 5.42 4.16
CA ILE A 111 -1.38 6.73 4.65
C ILE A 111 -0.57 6.51 5.92
N SER A 112 0.71 6.92 5.91
CA SER A 112 1.53 6.84 7.12
C SER A 112 1.01 7.87 8.12
N PRO A 113 0.61 7.46 9.34
CA PRO A 113 0.10 8.40 10.32
C PRO A 113 1.19 9.31 10.90
N THR A 114 2.49 9.09 10.64
CA THR A 114 3.54 9.94 11.23
C THR A 114 4.81 9.98 10.39
N GLY A 115 5.47 11.15 10.36
CA GLY A 115 6.83 11.35 9.84
C GLY A 115 7.95 10.81 10.71
N ARG A 116 7.72 9.67 11.38
CA ARG A 116 8.72 8.97 12.19
C ARG A 116 9.10 7.65 11.52
N ALA A 117 10.25 7.13 11.90
CA ALA A 117 10.63 5.78 11.50
C ALA A 117 9.68 4.78 12.16
N ALA A 118 9.14 3.84 11.37
CA ALA A 118 8.22 2.83 11.85
C ALA A 118 8.47 1.49 11.15
N GLU A 119 8.21 0.40 11.86
CA GLU A 119 8.09 -0.92 11.25
C GLU A 119 6.67 -1.13 10.73
N VAL A 120 6.57 -1.48 9.46
CA VAL A 120 5.29 -1.67 8.79
C VAL A 120 5.18 -3.08 8.24
N VAL A 121 4.05 -3.71 8.50
CA VAL A 121 3.66 -4.97 7.88
C VAL A 121 2.39 -4.75 7.08
N ILE A 122 2.46 -4.96 5.77
CA ILE A 122 1.28 -4.93 4.91
C ILE A 122 0.84 -6.36 4.66
N THR A 123 -0.44 -6.61 4.91
CA THR A 123 -1.08 -7.90 4.68
C THR A 123 -2.24 -7.74 3.72
N VAL A 124 -2.23 -8.50 2.63
CA VAL A 124 -3.25 -8.46 1.57
C VAL A 124 -3.96 -9.80 1.52
N THR A 125 -5.29 -9.77 1.61
CA THR A 125 -6.13 -10.96 1.56
C THR A 125 -6.98 -10.95 0.31
N ASP A 126 -6.85 -12.01 -0.48
CA ASP A 126 -7.68 -12.29 -1.64
C ASP A 126 -8.90 -13.10 -1.19
N HIS A 127 -10.09 -12.49 -1.30
CA HIS A 127 -11.33 -13.10 -0.78
C HIS A 127 -11.89 -14.19 -1.70
N LEU A 128 -11.45 -14.25 -2.96
CA LEU A 128 -11.90 -15.29 -3.90
C LEU A 128 -11.25 -16.64 -3.58
N SER A 129 -9.97 -16.62 -3.22
CA SER A 129 -9.17 -17.82 -2.92
C SER A 129 -8.94 -18.09 -1.44
N GLY A 130 -9.04 -17.06 -0.59
CA GLY A 130 -8.63 -17.12 0.81
C GLY A 130 -7.12 -17.01 1.04
N VAL A 131 -6.33 -16.71 -0.01
CA VAL A 131 -4.88 -16.56 0.10
C VAL A 131 -4.51 -15.20 0.71
N THR A 132 -3.48 -15.20 1.56
CA THR A 132 -2.94 -14.00 2.18
C THR A 132 -1.47 -13.81 1.81
N TYR A 133 -1.12 -12.59 1.40
CA TYR A 133 0.25 -12.14 1.16
C TYR A 133 0.68 -11.21 2.28
N SER A 134 1.92 -11.32 2.74
CA SER A 134 2.49 -10.41 3.74
C SER A 134 3.92 -10.02 3.37
N THR A 135 4.26 -8.74 3.55
CA THR A 135 5.53 -8.16 3.09
C THR A 135 6.70 -8.37 4.06
N GLY A 136 6.46 -9.04 5.20
CA GLY A 136 7.40 -9.01 6.33
C GLY A 136 7.50 -7.61 6.95
N HIS A 137 8.45 -7.44 7.86
CA HIS A 137 8.72 -6.16 8.53
C HIS A 137 9.48 -5.22 7.59
N LEU A 138 8.87 -4.08 7.25
CA LEU A 138 9.47 -3.02 6.45
C LEU A 138 9.81 -1.84 7.33
N SER A 139 11.08 -1.46 7.38
CA SER A 139 11.47 -0.22 8.05
C SER A 139 11.25 0.96 7.11
N ILE A 140 10.36 1.87 7.48
CA ILE A 140 10.11 3.10 6.74
C ILE A 140 10.75 4.23 7.51
N GLN A 141 11.64 4.99 6.89
CA GLN A 141 12.22 6.18 7.50
C GLN A 141 11.52 7.43 6.94
N GLY A 142 10.97 8.25 7.83
CA GLY A 142 10.65 9.66 7.60
C GLY A 142 9.86 9.97 6.33
N LEU A 143 8.55 9.66 6.32
CA LEU A 143 7.61 10.36 5.45
C LEU A 143 7.19 11.66 6.14
N THR A 144 8.02 12.70 6.03
CA THR A 144 7.77 14.00 6.69
C THR A 144 6.48 14.63 6.18
N GLU A 145 5.72 15.24 7.11
CA GLU A 145 4.55 16.10 6.83
C GLU A 145 4.87 17.21 5.81
#